data_AF-A0A530ZLA4-F1
#
_entry.id   AF-A0A530ZLA4-F1
#
_cell.length_a   1.000
_cell.length_b   1.000
_cell.length_c   1.000
_cell.angle_alpha   90.00
_cell.angle_beta   90.00
_cell.angle_gamma   90.00
#
_symmetry.space_group_name_H-M   'P 1'
#
loop_
_entity.id
_entity.type
_entity.pdbx_description
1 polymer ?
#
loop_
_entity_poly.entity_id
_entity_poly.type
_entity_poly.pdbx_seq_one_letter_code
_entity_poly.pdbx_strand_id
1 'polypeptide(L)'
;LLPMQRSDFLELFEIMAGLPVTIRLLDPPLHEFLPKTEEEVAEVAAAMNLSPDKLRQRTEALHEFNPMLGHRGCRLAVSYPEIAEMQARAIFEAAVEAGRKGGALVVPEIMVPLVGLVKELDYVKVRIDAVARSVMEETGVKITYLTGTMIELPRAAIRAQAIAEAAEFFSFGTNDLTQTTFGISRDDAASFLETYRQKGIIEQDPFVSLDIEGVGELVRMAAEKGRATRPDIKLGICGEHGGDPASIHFCEEIGLDYVSCSPYRVPIARLAAAQAAVQAARNGRG
;
A
#
# COMPACT_ATOMS: atom_id res chain seq x y z
N LEU A 1 20.21 -5.34 -6.36
CA LEU A 1 18.98 -4.92 -5.64
C LEU A 1 18.89 -5.51 -4.25
N LEU A 2 18.94 -6.85 -4.07
CA LEU A 2 18.80 -7.49 -2.75
C LEU A 2 19.68 -6.89 -1.64
N PRO A 3 21.02 -6.71 -1.80
CA PRO A 3 21.84 -6.16 -0.72
C PRO A 3 21.50 -4.72 -0.35
N MET A 4 21.04 -3.92 -1.33
CA MET A 4 20.65 -2.52 -1.12
C MET A 4 19.36 -2.46 -0.32
N GLN A 5 18.30 -3.13 -0.77
CA GLN A 5 17.02 -3.13 -0.05
C GLN A 5 17.15 -3.73 1.35
N ARG A 6 17.95 -4.78 1.52
CA ARG A 6 18.21 -5.36 2.86
C ARG A 6 18.87 -4.34 3.79
N SER A 7 19.82 -3.55 3.28
CA SER A 7 20.45 -2.48 4.05
C SER A 7 19.44 -1.41 4.45
N ASP A 8 18.60 -0.98 3.51
CA ASP A 8 17.59 0.06 3.76
C ASP A 8 16.55 -0.41 4.79
N PHE A 9 16.08 -1.66 4.69
CA PHE A 9 15.15 -2.23 5.67
C PHE A 9 15.78 -2.44 7.04
N LEU A 10 17.06 -2.80 7.10
CA LEU A 10 17.79 -2.95 8.36
C LEU A 10 17.84 -1.61 9.10
N GLU A 11 18.21 -0.54 8.41
CA GLU A 11 18.23 0.81 8.99
C GLU A 11 16.82 1.23 9.44
N LEU A 12 15.81 1.00 8.59
CA LEU A 12 14.41 1.28 8.94
C LEU A 12 13.97 0.56 10.21
N PHE A 13 14.30 -0.72 10.33
CA PHE A 13 13.95 -1.53 11.50
C PHE A 13 14.72 -1.14 12.76
N GLU A 14 15.97 -0.70 12.65
CA GLU A 14 16.74 -0.16 13.77
C GLU A 14 16.12 1.15 14.27
N ILE A 15 15.69 2.03 13.36
CA ILE A 15 15.01 3.30 13.69
C ILE A 15 13.64 3.04 14.35
N MET A 16 12.90 2.05 13.84
CA MET A 16 11.54 1.72 14.28
C MET A 16 11.49 0.66 15.39
N ALA A 17 12.59 0.45 16.12
CA ALA A 17 12.68 -0.59 17.15
C ALA A 17 11.50 -0.52 18.15
N GLY A 18 10.78 -1.63 18.29
CA GLY A 18 9.61 -1.75 19.16
C GLY A 18 8.28 -1.24 18.58
N LEU A 19 8.28 -0.76 17.33
CA LEU A 19 7.08 -0.29 16.62
C LEU A 19 6.80 -1.18 15.39
N PRO A 20 5.52 -1.34 14.98
CA PRO A 20 5.18 -2.07 13.77
C PRO A 20 5.63 -1.31 12.51
N VAL A 21 6.07 -2.04 11.48
CA VAL A 21 6.47 -1.48 10.20
C VAL A 21 5.77 -2.24 9.08
N THR A 22 4.88 -1.56 8.37
CA THR A 22 4.17 -2.08 7.21
C THR A 22 4.89 -1.72 5.92
N ILE A 23 5.35 -2.74 5.18
CA ILE A 23 6.12 -2.58 3.95
C ILE A 23 5.24 -3.01 2.78
N ARG A 24 4.95 -2.06 1.88
CA ARG A 24 4.26 -2.32 0.62
C ARG A 24 5.24 -2.90 -0.40
N LEU A 25 4.86 -4.00 -1.04
CA LEU A 25 5.61 -4.55 -2.17
C LEU A 25 5.60 -3.59 -3.37
N LEU A 26 6.44 -3.88 -4.37
CA LEU A 26 6.58 -3.05 -5.57
C LEU A 26 5.21 -2.82 -6.23
N ASP A 27 4.90 -1.55 -6.41
CA ASP A 27 3.62 -1.08 -6.91
C ASP A 27 3.67 -0.49 -8.32
N PRO A 28 4.62 0.40 -8.69
CA PRO A 28 4.59 1.04 -10.01
C PRO A 28 4.86 0.05 -11.16
N PRO A 29 4.33 0.32 -12.37
CA PRO A 29 4.61 -0.45 -13.56
C PRO A 29 6.08 -0.31 -14.01
N LEU A 30 6.57 -1.31 -14.74
CA LEU A 30 7.99 -1.37 -15.09
C LEU A 30 8.47 -0.20 -15.97
N HIS A 31 7.58 0.39 -16.77
CA HIS A 31 7.97 1.51 -17.65
C HIS A 31 8.34 2.79 -16.89
N GLU A 32 7.93 2.94 -15.62
CA GLU A 32 8.37 4.08 -14.79
C GLU A 32 9.89 4.04 -14.50
N PHE A 33 10.51 2.86 -14.57
CA PHE A 33 11.94 2.65 -14.35
C PHE A 33 12.77 2.66 -15.64
N LEU A 34 12.12 2.85 -16.79
CA LEU A 34 12.80 2.86 -18.08
C LEU A 34 13.30 4.26 -18.43
N PRO A 35 14.41 4.37 -19.18
CA PRO A 35 14.92 5.66 -19.64
C PRO A 35 13.90 6.38 -20.51
N LYS A 36 13.76 7.69 -20.29
CA LYS A 36 12.78 8.56 -20.96
C LYS A 36 13.41 9.42 -22.04
N THR A 37 14.73 9.65 -21.96
CA THR A 37 15.47 10.45 -22.95
C THR A 37 16.39 9.57 -23.79
N GLU A 38 16.72 10.02 -25.00
CA GLU A 38 17.67 9.31 -25.89
C GLU A 38 19.07 9.21 -25.27
N GLU A 39 19.47 10.18 -24.45
CA GLU A 39 20.72 10.17 -23.71
C GLU A 39 20.72 9.06 -22.66
N GLU A 40 19.67 8.97 -21.84
CA GLU A 40 19.51 7.89 -20.85
C GLU A 40 19.43 6.51 -21.52
N VAL A 41 18.76 6.41 -22.68
CA VAL A 41 18.71 5.17 -23.47
C VAL A 41 20.12 4.74 -23.89
N ALA A 42 20.95 5.67 -24.36
CA ALA A 42 22.32 5.36 -24.76
C ALA A 42 23.18 4.93 -23.55
N GLU A 43 23.05 5.62 -22.41
CA GLU A 43 23.77 5.29 -21.17
C GLU A 43 23.40 3.90 -20.64
N VAL A 44 22.10 3.62 -20.53
CA VAL A 44 21.61 2.32 -20.04
C VAL A 44 21.98 1.20 -21.00
N ALA A 45 21.85 1.43 -22.31
CA ALA A 45 22.25 0.46 -23.33
C ALA A 45 23.75 0.10 -23.22
N ALA A 46 24.61 1.11 -23.02
CA ALA A 46 26.05 0.90 -22.82
C ALA A 46 26.33 0.13 -21.51
N ALA A 47 25.70 0.51 -20.39
CA ALA A 47 25.88 -0.14 -19.10
C ALA A 47 25.40 -1.61 -19.10
N MET A 48 24.35 -1.93 -19.87
CA MET A 48 23.80 -3.28 -20.00
C MET A 48 24.44 -4.10 -21.13
N ASN A 49 25.36 -3.51 -21.91
CA ASN A 49 25.92 -4.11 -23.12
C ASN A 49 24.84 -4.60 -24.10
N LEU A 50 23.83 -3.75 -24.32
CA LEU A 50 22.71 -3.96 -25.24
C LEU A 50 22.72 -2.89 -26.33
N SER A 51 22.11 -3.18 -27.48
CA SER A 51 21.88 -2.17 -28.51
C SER A 51 20.78 -1.19 -28.05
N PRO A 52 20.92 0.12 -28.29
CA PRO A 52 19.86 1.10 -28.03
C PRO A 52 18.52 0.72 -28.66
N ASP A 53 18.50 0.16 -29.87
CA ASP A 53 17.26 -0.24 -30.55
C ASP A 53 16.48 -1.32 -29.78
N LYS A 54 17.18 -2.30 -29.22
CA LYS A 54 16.57 -3.35 -28.39
C LYS A 54 16.00 -2.77 -27.09
N LEU A 55 16.65 -1.75 -26.52
CA LEU A 55 16.13 -1.05 -25.36
C LEU A 55 14.87 -0.24 -25.71
N ARG A 56 14.87 0.48 -26.84
CA ARG A 56 13.68 1.19 -27.35
C ARG A 56 12.49 0.25 -27.58
N GLN A 57 12.71 -0.88 -28.26
CA GLN A 57 11.66 -1.89 -28.46
C GLN A 57 11.09 -2.40 -27.15
N ARG A 58 11.92 -2.55 -26.11
CA ARG A 58 11.45 -2.97 -24.78
C ARG A 58 10.65 -1.87 -24.09
N THR A 59 11.08 -0.62 -24.20
CA THR A 59 10.36 0.54 -23.66
C THR A 59 9.00 0.71 -24.32
N GLU A 60 8.92 0.60 -25.64
CA GLU A 60 7.66 0.64 -26.39
C GLU A 60 6.75 -0.54 -26.01
N ALA A 61 7.30 -1.74 -25.86
CA ALA A 61 6.52 -2.93 -25.48
C ALA A 61 5.95 -2.86 -24.04
N LEU A 62 6.56 -2.07 -23.16
CA LEU A 62 6.11 -1.86 -21.78
C LEU A 62 5.27 -0.59 -21.61
N HIS A 63 5.11 0.20 -22.68
CA HIS A 63 4.27 1.38 -22.67
C HIS A 63 2.79 0.99 -22.52
N GLU A 64 2.09 1.70 -21.65
CA GLU A 64 0.68 1.48 -21.38
C GLU A 64 -0.08 2.79 -21.55
N PHE A 65 -1.28 2.71 -22.15
CA PHE A 65 -2.14 3.89 -22.34
C PHE A 65 -2.62 4.48 -21.01
N ASN A 66 -2.90 3.64 -20.02
CA ASN A 66 -3.37 4.04 -18.69
C ASN A 66 -2.55 3.33 -17.61
N PRO A 67 -1.32 3.79 -17.32
CA PRO A 67 -0.39 3.14 -16.38
C PRO A 67 -0.98 2.86 -14.99
N MET A 68 -1.84 3.76 -14.50
CA MET A 68 -2.51 3.60 -13.21
C MET A 68 -3.33 2.30 -13.12
N LEU A 69 -3.95 1.86 -14.22
CA LEU A 69 -4.74 0.61 -14.30
C LEU A 69 -3.98 -0.55 -14.97
N GLY A 70 -2.67 -0.39 -15.19
CA GLY A 70 -1.84 -1.29 -16.00
C GLY A 70 -1.25 -2.51 -15.27
N HIS A 71 -0.14 -3.00 -15.79
CA HIS A 71 0.62 -4.16 -15.31
C HIS A 71 1.53 -3.78 -14.14
N ARG A 72 0.91 -3.61 -12.98
CA ARG A 72 1.56 -3.11 -11.77
C ARG A 72 1.08 -3.86 -10.51
N GLY A 73 1.64 -3.54 -9.35
CA GLY A 73 1.26 -4.14 -8.07
C GLY A 73 1.24 -5.68 -8.05
N CYS A 74 0.20 -6.29 -7.48
CA CYS A 74 0.10 -7.76 -7.42
C CYS A 74 0.12 -8.43 -8.79
N ARG A 75 -0.33 -7.75 -9.87
CA ARG A 75 -0.34 -8.32 -11.22
C ARG A 75 1.09 -8.52 -11.72
N LEU A 76 1.98 -7.59 -11.37
CA LEU A 76 3.40 -7.70 -11.67
C LEU A 76 4.03 -8.83 -10.85
N ALA A 77 3.69 -8.94 -9.56
CA ALA A 77 4.16 -10.04 -8.71
C ALA A 77 3.65 -11.42 -9.15
N VAL A 78 2.49 -11.50 -9.80
CA VAL A 78 1.98 -12.76 -10.38
C VAL A 78 2.74 -13.13 -11.65
N SER A 79 3.08 -12.17 -12.51
CA SER A 79 3.81 -12.42 -13.75
C SER A 79 5.32 -12.63 -13.53
N TYR A 80 5.90 -11.93 -12.57
CA TYR A 80 7.32 -11.93 -12.22
C TYR A 80 7.49 -12.15 -10.71
N PRO A 81 7.18 -13.36 -10.21
CA PRO A 81 7.21 -13.67 -8.77
C PRO A 81 8.58 -13.42 -8.13
N GLU A 82 9.66 -13.52 -8.88
CA GLU A 82 11.02 -13.24 -8.41
C GLU A 82 11.20 -11.82 -7.82
N ILE A 83 10.37 -10.86 -8.23
CA ILE A 83 10.37 -9.50 -7.66
C ILE A 83 9.87 -9.55 -6.21
N ALA A 84 8.69 -10.15 -5.98
CA ALA A 84 8.11 -10.26 -4.66
C ALA A 84 8.96 -11.15 -3.75
N GLU A 85 9.54 -12.23 -4.28
CA GLU A 85 10.44 -13.12 -3.55
C GLU A 85 11.72 -12.39 -3.10
N MET A 86 12.32 -11.59 -3.97
CA MET A 86 13.51 -10.78 -3.65
C MET A 86 13.22 -9.73 -2.57
N GLN A 87 12.09 -9.01 -2.69
CA GLN A 87 11.68 -8.03 -1.67
C GLN A 87 11.38 -8.70 -0.32
N ALA A 88 10.64 -9.82 -0.32
CA ALA A 88 10.36 -10.58 0.90
C ALA A 88 11.65 -11.07 1.56
N ARG A 89 12.63 -11.56 0.78
CA ARG A 89 13.93 -11.98 1.31
C ARG A 89 14.68 -10.80 1.93
N ALA A 90 14.72 -9.64 1.27
CA ALA A 90 15.34 -8.44 1.82
C ALA A 90 14.73 -8.06 3.18
N ILE A 91 13.39 -8.06 3.27
CA ILE A 91 12.64 -7.74 4.49
C ILE A 91 12.99 -8.73 5.61
N PHE A 92 12.92 -10.04 5.35
CA PHE A 92 13.14 -11.05 6.38
C PHE A 92 14.59 -11.13 6.85
N GLU A 93 15.55 -11.05 5.93
CA GLU A 93 16.97 -11.02 6.32
C GLU A 93 17.29 -9.78 7.16
N ALA A 94 16.76 -8.61 6.77
CA ALA A 94 16.91 -7.37 7.54
C ALA A 94 16.27 -7.47 8.93
N ALA A 95 15.06 -8.06 9.04
CA ALA A 95 14.38 -8.24 10.33
C ALA A 95 15.17 -9.15 11.27
N VAL A 96 15.79 -10.22 10.74
CA VAL A 96 16.67 -11.11 11.51
C VAL A 96 17.93 -10.39 11.96
N GLU A 97 18.57 -9.62 11.08
CA GLU A 97 19.78 -8.87 11.42
C GLU A 97 19.51 -7.77 12.45
N ALA A 98 18.45 -6.99 12.26
CA ALA A 98 18.00 -5.98 13.21
C ALA A 98 17.73 -6.59 14.58
N GLY A 99 17.02 -7.73 14.64
CA GLY A 99 16.70 -8.38 15.91
C GLY A 99 17.91 -8.96 16.63
N ARG A 100 18.93 -9.44 15.89
CA ARG A 100 20.20 -9.87 16.49
C ARG A 100 20.96 -8.71 17.14
N LYS A 101 20.89 -7.51 16.56
CA LYS A 101 21.54 -6.30 17.11
C LYS A 101 20.73 -5.68 18.26
N GLY A 102 19.42 -5.57 18.10
CA GLY A 102 18.51 -4.90 19.03
C GLY A 102 18.01 -5.74 20.19
N GLY A 103 18.24 -7.07 20.18
CA GLY A 103 17.85 -7.99 21.25
C GLY A 103 16.37 -8.43 21.21
N ALA A 104 15.57 -7.91 20.28
CA ALA A 104 14.19 -8.33 20.06
C ALA A 104 13.89 -8.39 18.55
N LEU A 105 13.20 -9.44 18.10
CA LEU A 105 12.84 -9.59 16.69
C LEU A 105 11.75 -8.60 16.30
N VAL A 106 11.91 -8.03 15.11
CA VAL A 106 10.89 -7.20 14.46
C VAL A 106 9.79 -8.11 13.92
N VAL A 107 8.55 -7.65 14.02
CA VAL A 107 7.40 -8.30 13.38
C VAL A 107 7.04 -7.48 12.13
N PRO A 108 7.59 -7.81 10.95
CA PRO A 108 7.27 -7.08 9.73
C PRO A 108 5.83 -7.36 9.29
N GLU A 109 5.18 -6.34 8.76
CA GLU A 109 3.89 -6.46 8.10
C GLU A 109 4.10 -6.28 6.58
N ILE A 110 3.85 -7.32 5.79
CA ILE A 110 4.06 -7.29 4.34
C ILE A 110 2.72 -7.06 3.65
N MET A 111 2.64 -5.98 2.88
CA MET A 111 1.40 -5.54 2.23
C MET A 111 1.47 -5.71 0.72
N VAL A 112 0.51 -6.46 0.17
CA VAL A 112 0.37 -6.64 -1.28
C VAL A 112 -0.52 -5.53 -1.86
N PRO A 113 -0.03 -4.74 -2.84
CA PRO A 113 -0.81 -3.69 -3.48
C PRO A 113 -1.70 -4.22 -4.62
N LEU A 114 -2.73 -3.46 -4.95
CA LEU A 114 -3.61 -3.56 -6.13
C LEU A 114 -4.39 -4.87 -6.26
N VAL A 115 -4.62 -5.55 -5.15
CA VAL A 115 -5.41 -6.79 -5.09
C VAL A 115 -6.87 -6.50 -5.40
N GLY A 116 -7.46 -7.25 -6.33
CA GLY A 116 -8.89 -7.24 -6.61
C GLY A 116 -9.59 -8.58 -6.33
N LEU A 117 -8.83 -9.68 -6.32
CA LEU A 117 -9.27 -11.07 -6.12
C LEU A 117 -8.49 -11.72 -4.98
N VAL A 118 -9.17 -12.50 -4.13
CA VAL A 118 -8.48 -13.29 -3.07
C VAL A 118 -7.36 -14.18 -3.64
N LYS A 119 -7.57 -14.77 -4.82
CA LYS A 119 -6.56 -15.62 -5.49
C LYS A 119 -5.28 -14.88 -5.89
N GLU A 120 -5.35 -13.57 -6.13
CA GLU A 120 -4.15 -12.76 -6.39
C GLU A 120 -3.34 -12.64 -5.10
N LEU A 121 -4.00 -12.37 -3.98
CA LEU A 121 -3.37 -12.31 -2.67
C LEU A 121 -2.80 -13.69 -2.26
N ASP A 122 -3.58 -14.76 -2.41
CA ASP A 122 -3.14 -16.13 -2.09
C ASP A 122 -1.86 -16.49 -2.85
N TYR A 123 -1.81 -16.19 -4.15
CA TYR A 123 -0.64 -16.48 -4.97
C TYR A 123 0.61 -15.80 -4.42
N VAL A 124 0.53 -14.50 -4.13
CA VAL A 124 1.66 -13.72 -3.63
C VAL A 124 2.03 -14.14 -2.20
N LYS A 125 1.04 -14.40 -1.33
CA LYS A 125 1.25 -14.88 0.05
C LYS A 125 2.02 -16.19 0.08
N VAL A 126 1.68 -17.15 -0.78
CA VAL A 126 2.42 -18.43 -0.87
C VAL A 126 3.92 -18.22 -1.18
N ARG A 127 4.25 -17.22 -2.00
CA ARG A 127 5.65 -16.85 -2.31
C ARG A 127 6.35 -16.22 -1.10
N ILE A 128 5.70 -15.26 -0.44
CA ILE A 128 6.19 -14.63 0.79
C ILE A 128 6.45 -15.71 1.85
N ASP A 129 5.50 -16.61 2.08
CA ASP A 129 5.60 -17.67 3.08
C ASP A 129 6.74 -18.65 2.78
N ALA A 130 6.96 -18.98 1.49
CA ALA A 130 8.07 -19.83 1.07
C ALA A 130 9.42 -19.19 1.34
N VAL A 131 9.57 -17.89 1.04
CA VAL A 131 10.80 -17.15 1.31
C VAL A 131 11.03 -17.00 2.81
N ALA A 132 9.98 -16.71 3.59
CA ALA A 132 10.06 -16.64 5.05
C ALA A 132 10.62 -17.95 5.62
N ARG A 133 10.09 -19.11 5.19
CA ARG A 133 10.59 -20.43 5.61
C ARG A 133 12.06 -20.65 5.25
N SER A 134 12.45 -20.34 4.01
CA SER A 134 13.85 -20.46 3.56
C SER A 134 14.79 -19.60 4.42
N VAL A 135 14.43 -18.35 4.72
CA VAL A 135 15.26 -17.49 5.58
C VAL A 135 15.30 -18.02 7.03
N MET A 136 14.19 -18.53 7.58
CA MET A 136 14.19 -19.15 8.91
C MET A 136 15.11 -20.38 8.97
N GLU A 137 15.09 -21.24 7.95
CA GLU A 137 15.95 -22.42 7.84
C GLU A 137 17.43 -22.05 7.75
N GLU A 138 17.77 -21.05 6.93
CA GLU A 138 19.14 -20.56 6.75
C GLU A 138 19.70 -19.86 7.98
N THR A 139 18.87 -19.12 8.70
CA THR A 139 19.30 -18.29 9.84
C THR A 139 19.15 -18.96 11.20
N GLY A 140 18.33 -20.02 11.29
CA GLY A 140 17.94 -20.67 12.55
C GLY A 140 17.03 -19.81 13.43
N VAL A 141 16.49 -18.70 12.91
CA VAL A 141 15.66 -17.75 13.66
C VAL A 141 14.21 -17.90 13.25
N LYS A 142 13.31 -18.07 14.24
CA LYS A 142 11.86 -18.06 13.99
C LYS A 142 11.39 -16.63 13.75
N ILE A 143 10.81 -16.35 12.59
CA ILE A 143 10.27 -15.02 12.25
C ILE A 143 8.74 -15.04 12.42
N THR A 144 8.20 -14.05 13.12
CA THR A 144 6.76 -13.78 13.14
C THR A 144 6.51 -12.59 12.23
N TYR A 145 5.53 -12.68 11.33
CA TYR A 145 5.18 -11.62 10.39
C TYR A 145 3.69 -11.71 10.05
N LEU A 146 3.14 -10.63 9.51
CA LEU A 146 1.78 -10.58 8.99
C LEU A 146 1.82 -10.35 7.47
N THR A 147 0.93 -11.02 6.74
CA THR A 147 0.65 -10.67 5.34
C THR A 147 -0.74 -10.08 5.23
N GLY A 148 -0.82 -8.87 4.69
CA GLY A 148 -2.07 -8.16 4.45
C GLY A 148 -2.12 -7.59 3.05
N THR A 149 -3.14 -6.79 2.80
CA THR A 149 -3.34 -6.19 1.47
C THR A 149 -3.79 -4.75 1.58
N MET A 150 -3.47 -3.99 0.54
CA MET A 150 -4.14 -2.73 0.32
C MET A 150 -5.57 -2.99 -0.19
N ILE A 151 -6.54 -2.24 0.33
CA ILE A 151 -7.90 -2.16 -0.21
C ILE A 151 -8.02 -0.82 -0.94
N GLU A 152 -7.75 -0.88 -2.24
CA GLU A 152 -7.65 0.31 -3.10
C GLU A 152 -8.37 0.14 -4.45
N LEU A 153 -9.05 -0.98 -4.64
CA LEU A 153 -9.93 -1.23 -5.77
C LEU A 153 -11.37 -1.45 -5.26
N PRO A 154 -12.40 -0.89 -5.93
CA PRO A 154 -13.80 -1.09 -5.54
C PRO A 154 -14.18 -2.56 -5.45
N ARG A 155 -13.65 -3.38 -6.36
CA ARG A 155 -13.85 -4.84 -6.32
C ARG A 155 -13.36 -5.48 -5.02
N ALA A 156 -12.22 -5.02 -4.50
CA ALA A 156 -11.66 -5.51 -3.26
C ALA A 156 -12.56 -5.16 -2.08
N ALA A 157 -13.06 -3.92 -2.02
CA ALA A 157 -14.01 -3.49 -1.01
C ALA A 157 -15.33 -4.30 -1.06
N ILE A 158 -15.90 -4.48 -2.26
CA ILE A 158 -17.14 -5.23 -2.46
C ILE A 158 -16.99 -6.70 -2.02
N ARG A 159 -15.80 -7.29 -2.19
CA ARG A 159 -15.50 -8.70 -1.89
C ARG A 159 -14.57 -8.88 -0.68
N ALA A 160 -14.51 -7.89 0.21
CA ALA A 160 -13.56 -7.86 1.32
C ALA A 160 -13.67 -9.09 2.24
N GLN A 161 -14.86 -9.68 2.40
CA GLN A 161 -15.06 -10.88 3.21
C GLN A 161 -14.23 -12.07 2.71
N ALA A 162 -14.07 -12.22 1.38
CA ALA A 162 -13.27 -13.29 0.81
C ALA A 162 -11.77 -12.99 0.94
N ILE A 163 -11.38 -11.71 0.78
CA ILE A 163 -9.98 -11.29 0.90
C ILE A 163 -9.50 -11.45 2.35
N ALA A 164 -10.36 -11.20 3.35
CA ALA A 164 -10.06 -11.35 4.77
C ALA A 164 -9.79 -12.80 5.22
N GLU A 165 -10.17 -13.80 4.42
CA GLU A 165 -9.80 -15.20 4.66
C GLU A 165 -8.26 -15.36 4.60
N ALA A 166 -7.60 -14.65 3.69
CA ALA A 166 -6.16 -14.71 3.46
C ALA A 166 -5.38 -13.55 4.12
N ALA A 167 -5.95 -12.34 4.16
CA ALA A 167 -5.31 -11.15 4.69
C ALA A 167 -5.42 -11.07 6.22
N GLU A 168 -4.31 -10.71 6.86
CA GLU A 168 -4.22 -10.52 8.32
C GLU A 168 -4.49 -9.06 8.72
N PHE A 169 -4.39 -8.13 7.75
CA PHE A 169 -4.75 -6.73 7.90
C PHE A 169 -5.19 -6.13 6.56
N PHE A 170 -5.97 -5.04 6.62
CA PHE A 170 -6.24 -4.17 5.49
C PHE A 170 -5.66 -2.78 5.72
N SER A 171 -5.05 -2.23 4.68
CA SER A 171 -4.75 -0.80 4.60
C SER A 171 -5.55 -0.18 3.46
N PHE A 172 -6.40 0.79 3.74
CA PHE A 172 -7.18 1.50 2.73
C PHE A 172 -6.27 2.46 1.96
N GLY A 173 -5.98 2.13 0.70
CA GLY A 173 -5.28 2.98 -0.25
C GLY A 173 -6.28 3.94 -0.89
N THR A 174 -6.72 4.93 -0.12
CA THR A 174 -7.86 5.77 -0.51
C THR A 174 -7.57 6.68 -1.70
N ASN A 175 -6.30 6.97 -2.02
CA ASN A 175 -5.97 7.69 -3.25
C ASN A 175 -6.44 6.90 -4.48
N ASP A 176 -5.99 5.65 -4.64
CA ASP A 176 -6.36 4.79 -5.76
C ASP A 176 -7.83 4.35 -5.71
N LEU A 177 -8.37 4.17 -4.49
CA LEU A 177 -9.80 3.90 -4.32
C LEU A 177 -10.65 5.08 -4.79
N THR A 178 -10.28 6.32 -4.46
CA THR A 178 -10.94 7.53 -4.96
C THR A 178 -10.84 7.59 -6.48
N GLN A 179 -9.64 7.41 -7.06
CA GLN A 179 -9.47 7.47 -8.51
C GLN A 179 -10.39 6.49 -9.24
N THR A 180 -10.46 5.25 -8.79
CA THR A 180 -11.25 4.19 -9.42
C THR A 180 -12.74 4.27 -9.12
N THR A 181 -13.13 4.86 -8.00
CA THR A 181 -14.55 5.10 -7.65
C THR A 181 -15.13 6.26 -8.46
N PHE A 182 -14.38 7.36 -8.58
CA PHE A 182 -14.80 8.52 -9.37
C PHE A 182 -14.56 8.35 -10.88
N GLY A 183 -13.65 7.46 -11.27
CA GLY A 183 -13.19 7.36 -12.66
C GLY A 183 -12.33 8.56 -13.08
N ILE A 184 -11.50 9.05 -12.15
CA ILE A 184 -10.67 10.25 -12.35
C ILE A 184 -9.20 9.90 -12.09
N SER A 185 -8.33 10.24 -13.04
CA SER A 185 -6.88 10.24 -12.85
C SER A 185 -6.48 11.45 -12.00
N ARG A 186 -5.77 11.23 -10.90
CA ARG A 186 -5.29 12.28 -9.98
C ARG A 186 -4.38 13.27 -10.69
N ASP A 187 -3.52 12.77 -11.57
CA ASP A 187 -2.55 13.58 -12.31
C ASP A 187 -3.25 14.53 -13.31
N ASP A 188 -4.41 14.12 -13.83
CA ASP A 188 -5.19 14.91 -14.79
C ASP A 188 -6.30 15.75 -14.14
N ALA A 189 -6.66 15.45 -12.88
CA ALA A 189 -7.80 16.02 -12.18
C ALA A 189 -7.71 17.54 -12.02
N ALA A 190 -6.50 18.06 -11.84
CA ALA A 190 -6.26 19.50 -11.67
C ALA A 190 -6.78 20.35 -12.84
N SER A 191 -6.91 19.76 -14.04
CA SER A 191 -7.41 20.46 -15.23
C SER A 191 -8.89 20.85 -15.16
N PHE A 192 -9.69 20.18 -14.32
CA PHE A 192 -11.14 20.42 -14.24
C PHE A 192 -11.73 20.50 -12.82
N LEU A 193 -11.06 19.97 -11.79
CA LEU A 193 -11.60 19.94 -10.43
C LEU A 193 -11.94 21.35 -9.89
N GLU A 194 -11.13 22.36 -10.21
CA GLU A 194 -11.42 23.73 -9.80
C GLU A 194 -12.69 24.28 -10.46
N THR A 195 -12.94 23.89 -11.72
CA THR A 195 -14.19 24.26 -12.41
C THR A 195 -15.39 23.57 -11.77
N TYR A 196 -15.26 22.31 -11.35
CA TYR A 196 -16.31 21.60 -10.62
C TYR A 196 -16.62 22.28 -9.28
N ARG A 197 -15.58 22.71 -8.56
CA ARG A 197 -15.72 23.41 -7.28
C ARG A 197 -16.39 24.77 -7.44
N GLN A 198 -15.98 25.56 -8.44
CA GLN A 198 -16.59 26.87 -8.73
C GLN A 198 -18.06 26.76 -9.16
N LYS A 199 -18.45 25.66 -9.80
CA LYS A 199 -19.83 25.36 -10.17
C LYS A 199 -20.66 24.72 -9.05
N GLY A 200 -20.05 24.45 -7.89
CA GLY A 200 -20.71 23.76 -6.77
C GLY A 200 -21.08 22.30 -7.08
N ILE A 201 -20.40 21.66 -8.04
CA ILE A 201 -20.60 20.23 -8.35
C ILE A 201 -19.93 19.35 -7.30
N ILE A 202 -18.78 19.80 -6.80
CA ILE A 202 -18.09 19.21 -5.64
C ILE A 202 -17.78 20.33 -4.65
N GLU A 203 -17.87 20.05 -3.37
CA GLU A 203 -17.54 21.03 -2.33
C GLU A 203 -16.03 21.10 -2.08
N GLN A 204 -15.38 19.93 -2.10
CA GLN A 204 -13.97 19.77 -1.80
C GLN A 204 -13.30 18.81 -2.79
N ASP A 205 -11.98 18.91 -2.88
CA ASP A 205 -11.17 17.98 -3.66
C ASP A 205 -11.19 16.59 -2.99
N PRO A 206 -11.72 15.55 -3.66
CA PRO A 206 -11.86 14.21 -3.08
C PRO A 206 -10.52 13.48 -2.90
N PHE A 207 -9.40 14.05 -3.36
CA PHE A 207 -8.04 13.56 -3.10
C PHE A 207 -7.38 14.22 -1.89
N VAL A 208 -8.04 15.23 -1.29
CA VAL A 208 -7.56 15.94 -0.09
C VAL A 208 -8.38 15.54 1.13
N SER A 209 -9.71 15.55 1.00
CA SER A 209 -10.63 15.07 2.04
C SER A 209 -11.48 13.93 1.47
N LEU A 210 -11.64 12.87 2.26
CA LEU A 210 -12.33 11.66 1.83
C LEU A 210 -13.79 11.96 1.49
N ASP A 211 -14.21 11.57 0.29
CA ASP A 211 -15.62 11.51 -0.08
C ASP A 211 -16.33 10.44 0.77
N ILE A 212 -17.10 10.87 1.76
CA ILE A 212 -17.76 9.96 2.72
C ILE A 212 -18.92 9.20 2.07
N GLU A 213 -19.66 9.83 1.16
CA GLU A 213 -20.89 9.27 0.58
C GLU A 213 -20.63 8.26 -0.53
N GLY A 214 -19.50 8.36 -1.24
CA GLY A 214 -19.09 7.39 -2.26
C GLY A 214 -17.95 6.49 -1.78
N VAL A 215 -16.74 7.04 -1.70
CA VAL A 215 -15.53 6.27 -1.33
C VAL A 215 -15.62 5.74 0.10
N GLY A 216 -16.15 6.54 1.03
CA GLY A 216 -16.36 6.17 2.42
C GLY A 216 -17.29 4.96 2.56
N GLU A 217 -18.34 4.86 1.75
CA GLU A 217 -19.22 3.68 1.76
C GLU A 217 -18.50 2.40 1.32
N LEU A 218 -17.53 2.48 0.40
CA LEU A 218 -16.68 1.34 0.07
C LEU A 218 -15.76 0.96 1.24
N VAL A 219 -15.18 1.96 1.93
CA VAL A 219 -14.34 1.73 3.11
C VAL A 219 -15.16 1.08 4.24
N ARG A 220 -16.35 1.62 4.55
CA ARG A 220 -17.30 1.10 5.55
C ARG A 220 -17.67 -0.34 5.23
N MET A 221 -18.11 -0.60 4.00
CA MET A 221 -18.47 -1.94 3.53
C MET A 221 -17.31 -2.94 3.67
N ALA A 222 -16.11 -2.53 3.30
CA ALA A 222 -14.93 -3.38 3.37
C ALA A 222 -14.52 -3.70 4.82
N ALA A 223 -14.60 -2.71 5.71
CA ALA A 223 -14.30 -2.87 7.14
C ALA A 223 -15.28 -3.84 7.80
N GLU A 224 -16.58 -3.68 7.57
CA GLU A 224 -17.63 -4.57 8.08
C GLU A 224 -17.46 -6.00 7.58
N LYS A 225 -17.30 -6.17 6.26
CA LYS A 225 -17.12 -7.48 5.64
C LYS A 225 -15.82 -8.17 6.06
N GLY A 226 -14.73 -7.40 6.21
CA GLY A 226 -13.46 -7.92 6.69
C GLY A 226 -13.57 -8.47 8.10
N ARG A 227 -14.16 -7.68 9.02
CA ARG A 227 -14.40 -8.08 10.41
C ARG A 227 -15.37 -9.24 10.55
N ALA A 228 -16.38 -9.33 9.69
CA ALA A 228 -17.31 -10.45 9.68
C ALA A 228 -16.61 -11.80 9.40
N THR A 229 -15.56 -11.80 8.57
CA THR A 229 -14.75 -13.00 8.30
C THR A 229 -13.64 -13.20 9.34
N ARG A 230 -12.94 -12.13 9.73
CA ARG A 230 -11.82 -12.15 10.67
C ARG A 230 -12.03 -11.06 11.71
N PRO A 231 -12.64 -11.38 12.88
CA PRO A 231 -13.02 -10.37 13.89
C PRO A 231 -11.86 -9.53 14.43
N ASP A 232 -10.65 -10.08 14.43
CA ASP A 232 -9.41 -9.45 14.89
C ASP A 232 -8.56 -8.85 13.76
N ILE A 233 -9.12 -8.71 12.55
CA ILE A 233 -8.41 -8.10 11.43
C ILE A 233 -8.04 -6.65 11.76
N LYS A 234 -6.75 -6.32 11.62
CA LYS A 234 -6.26 -4.95 11.76
C LYS A 234 -6.66 -4.14 10.53
N LEU A 235 -7.34 -3.03 10.70
CA LEU A 235 -7.79 -2.13 9.64
C LEU A 235 -7.15 -0.76 9.83
N GLY A 236 -6.53 -0.22 8.79
CA GLY A 236 -6.09 1.17 8.81
C GLY A 236 -6.19 1.83 7.46
N ILE A 237 -5.91 3.12 7.42
CA ILE A 237 -5.90 3.94 6.21
C ILE A 237 -4.52 4.55 6.00
N CYS A 238 -4.08 4.64 4.75
CA CYS A 238 -2.83 5.28 4.39
C CYS A 238 -3.03 6.31 3.26
N GLY A 239 -2.16 7.31 3.21
CA GLY A 239 -2.16 8.34 2.15
C GLY A 239 -2.56 9.71 2.69
N GLU A 240 -3.01 10.58 1.79
CA GLU A 240 -3.29 11.98 2.13
C GLU A 240 -4.47 12.12 3.11
N HIS A 241 -5.51 11.30 2.94
CA HIS A 241 -6.68 11.31 3.82
C HIS A 241 -6.33 10.90 5.26
N GLY A 242 -5.27 10.11 5.47
CA GLY A 242 -4.82 9.72 6.81
C GLY A 242 -4.32 10.87 7.68
N GLY A 243 -4.13 12.07 7.12
CA GLY A 243 -3.75 13.29 7.84
C GLY A 243 -4.81 14.38 7.79
N ASP A 244 -6.00 14.12 7.23
CA ASP A 244 -7.10 15.09 7.11
C ASP A 244 -8.08 14.92 8.28
N PRO A 245 -8.35 15.97 9.09
CA PRO A 245 -9.19 15.84 10.28
C PRO A 245 -10.59 15.28 10.03
N ALA A 246 -11.25 15.67 8.93
CA ALA A 246 -12.59 15.17 8.60
C ALA A 246 -12.55 13.68 8.24
N SER A 247 -11.58 13.28 7.41
CA SER A 247 -11.34 11.88 7.06
C SER A 247 -11.00 11.01 8.28
N ILE A 248 -10.21 11.53 9.21
CA ILE A 248 -9.85 10.83 10.46
C ILE A 248 -11.08 10.65 11.35
N HIS A 249 -11.96 11.66 11.43
CA HIS A 249 -13.22 11.54 12.18
C HIS A 249 -14.09 10.40 11.63
N PHE A 250 -14.21 10.30 10.31
CA PHE A 250 -14.88 9.18 9.67
C PHE A 250 -14.21 7.84 10.00
N CYS A 251 -12.87 7.77 9.93
CA CYS A 251 -12.14 6.54 10.26
C CYS A 251 -12.40 6.08 11.71
N GLU A 252 -12.49 7.01 12.66
CA GLU A 252 -12.87 6.72 14.05
C GLU A 252 -14.33 6.22 14.14
N GLU A 253 -15.26 6.84 13.42
CA GLU A 253 -16.68 6.44 13.40
C GLU A 253 -16.87 4.98 12.94
N ILE A 254 -16.20 4.59 11.86
CA ILE A 254 -16.25 3.20 11.35
C ILE A 254 -15.27 2.27 12.07
N GLY A 255 -14.55 2.80 13.06
CA GLY A 255 -13.71 2.08 14.00
C GLY A 255 -12.43 1.52 13.41
N LEU A 256 -11.77 2.17 12.44
CA LEU A 256 -10.43 1.78 12.00
C LEU A 256 -9.41 1.79 13.16
N ASP A 257 -8.45 0.87 13.14
CA ASP A 257 -7.47 0.70 14.22
C ASP A 257 -6.32 1.73 14.15
N TYR A 258 -6.02 2.27 12.97
CA TYR A 258 -5.00 3.30 12.80
C TYR A 258 -5.19 4.17 11.55
N VAL A 259 -4.57 5.35 11.58
CA VAL A 259 -4.36 6.21 10.43
C VAL A 259 -2.85 6.38 10.19
N SER A 260 -2.44 6.40 8.93
CA SER A 260 -1.04 6.58 8.52
C SER A 260 -0.92 7.75 7.55
N CYS A 261 -0.04 8.70 7.87
CA CYS A 261 0.16 9.93 7.10
C CYS A 261 1.65 10.33 7.06
N SER A 262 1.97 11.33 6.25
CA SER A 262 3.34 11.84 6.15
C SER A 262 3.85 12.37 7.50
N PRO A 263 5.17 12.32 7.77
CA PRO A 263 5.74 12.66 9.08
C PRO A 263 5.28 14.02 9.65
N TYR A 264 5.18 15.05 8.80
CA TYR A 264 4.77 16.39 9.20
C TYR A 264 3.27 16.49 9.58
N ARG A 265 2.43 15.57 9.11
CA ARG A 265 1.00 15.52 9.42
C ARG A 265 0.69 14.69 10.67
N VAL A 266 1.65 13.94 11.22
CA VAL A 266 1.45 13.12 12.43
C VAL A 266 0.90 13.92 13.62
N PRO A 267 1.40 15.13 13.95
CA PRO A 267 0.83 15.91 15.06
C PRO A 267 -0.65 16.29 14.83
N ILE A 268 -1.00 16.63 13.57
CA ILE A 268 -2.38 16.97 13.19
C ILE A 268 -3.26 15.73 13.32
N ALA A 269 -2.80 14.59 12.80
CA ALA A 269 -3.56 13.34 12.86
C ALA A 269 -3.83 12.90 14.30
N ARG A 270 -2.85 13.02 15.19
CA ARG A 270 -3.02 12.73 16.63
C ARG A 270 -4.05 13.65 17.29
N LEU A 271 -4.02 14.93 16.98
CA LEU A 271 -4.99 15.89 17.52
C LEU A 271 -6.41 15.60 17.01
N ALA A 272 -6.56 15.36 15.71
CA ALA A 272 -7.84 15.04 15.10
C ALA A 272 -8.44 13.75 15.65
N ALA A 273 -7.64 12.68 15.78
CA ALA A 273 -8.09 11.42 16.37
C ALA A 273 -8.54 11.61 17.83
N ALA A 274 -7.79 12.37 18.63
CA ALA A 274 -8.18 12.67 20.01
C ALA A 274 -9.51 13.46 20.08
N GLN A 275 -9.70 14.43 19.19
CA GLN A 275 -10.95 15.19 19.09
C GLN A 275 -12.12 14.29 18.70
N ALA A 276 -11.94 13.41 17.71
CA ALA A 276 -12.95 12.45 17.27
C ALA A 276 -13.36 11.50 18.40
N ALA A 277 -12.40 10.91 19.12
CA ALA A 277 -12.67 10.04 20.26
C ALA A 277 -13.43 10.74 21.40
N VAL A 278 -13.06 11.99 21.72
CA VAL A 278 -13.76 12.79 22.75
C VAL A 278 -15.20 13.11 22.34
N GLN A 279 -15.43 13.41 21.05
CA GLN A 279 -16.76 13.68 20.53
C GLN A 279 -17.64 12.41 20.53
N ALA A 280 -17.10 11.27 20.10
CA ALA A 280 -17.79 9.98 20.16
C ALA A 280 -18.18 9.61 21.60
N ALA A 281 -17.28 9.79 22.57
CA ALA A 281 -17.55 9.52 23.98
C ALA A 281 -18.63 10.44 24.60
N ARG A 282 -18.79 11.66 24.08
CA ARG A 282 -19.88 12.57 24.50
C ARG A 282 -21.23 12.15 23.92
N ASN A 283 -21.25 11.71 22.66
CA ASN A 283 -22.47 11.29 21.97
C ASN A 283 -22.99 9.93 22.46
N GLY A 284 -22.11 9.04 22.91
CA GLY A 284 -22.47 7.73 23.50
C GLY A 284 -22.91 7.76 24.97
N ARG A 285 -23.01 8.94 25.61
CA ARG A 285 -23.51 9.12 26.99
C ARG A 285 -24.98 9.60 27.04
N GLY A 286 -25.74 9.40 25.97
CA GLY A 286 -27.18 9.68 25.88
C GLY A 286 -28.03 8.43 26.10
#